data_AF-G0V916-F1
#
_entry.id   AF-G0V916-F1
#
_cell.length_a   1.000
_cell.length_b   1.000
_cell.length_c   1.000
_cell.angle_alpha   90.00
_cell.angle_beta   90.00
_cell.angle_gamma   90.00
#
_symmetry.space_group_name_H-M   'P 1'
#
loop_
_entity.id
_entity.type
_entity.pdbx_description
1 polymer ?
#
loop_
_entity_poly.entity_id
_entity_poly.type
_entity_poly.pdbx_seq_one_letter_code
_entity_poly.pdbx_strand_id
1 'polypeptide(L)'
;MNCPCSRDPQVPHVTNCKVCHNTTCPDCELFQPLQRECPQCQTITMHMDEDTRCKNDCFQCPNCETALTVLLAKSSRKKRYKFTCKHCDYDYVTPSMSVTDERSISQIVDHLNETLNVEYLRFQELKKNIELGGGIDNVVVLPLCGDDVILPRRTKLVCQFQSICPHCYHVVD
;
A
#
# COMPACT_ATOMS: atom_id res chain seq x y z
N MET A 1 27.19 20.11 -20.45
CA MET A 1 28.02 19.16 -19.68
C MET A 1 27.49 17.78 -20.02
N ASN A 2 28.34 16.87 -20.50
CA ASN A 2 27.89 15.56 -20.96
C ASN A 2 28.17 14.52 -19.87
N CYS A 3 27.17 13.70 -19.52
CA CYS A 3 27.44 12.50 -18.73
C CYS A 3 28.30 11.55 -19.56
N PRO A 4 29.38 10.96 -19.02
CA PRO A 4 30.23 10.00 -19.73
C PRO A 4 29.46 8.74 -20.17
N CYS A 5 28.29 8.50 -19.57
CA CYS A 5 27.38 7.42 -19.85
C CYS A 5 26.47 7.64 -21.06
N SER A 6 26.23 8.90 -21.46
CA SER A 6 25.24 9.20 -22.49
C SER A 6 25.87 9.19 -23.87
N ARG A 7 25.32 8.36 -24.76
CA ARG A 7 25.62 8.40 -26.20
C ARG A 7 24.93 9.57 -26.90
N ASP A 8 23.95 10.18 -26.25
CA ASP A 8 23.24 11.35 -26.73
C ASP A 8 23.73 12.62 -26.02
N PRO A 9 24.30 13.61 -26.74
CA PRO A 9 24.75 14.87 -26.16
C PRO A 9 23.62 15.78 -25.66
N GLN A 10 22.34 15.43 -25.89
CA GLN A 10 21.19 16.23 -25.45
C GLN A 10 20.38 15.57 -24.32
N VAL A 11 21.02 15.08 -23.25
CA VAL A 11 20.25 14.64 -22.08
C VAL A 11 19.69 15.87 -21.37
N PRO A 12 18.35 16.06 -21.31
CA PRO A 12 17.74 17.31 -20.91
C PRO A 12 17.89 17.64 -19.41
N HIS A 13 18.30 16.68 -18.58
CA HIS A 13 18.41 16.84 -17.14
C HIS A 13 19.68 16.15 -16.63
N VAL A 14 20.76 16.92 -16.47
CA VAL A 14 21.97 16.45 -15.79
C VAL A 14 22.12 17.16 -14.46
N THR A 15 22.48 16.39 -13.43
CA THR A 15 22.64 16.89 -12.07
C THR A 15 24.13 16.89 -11.71
N ASN A 16 24.61 17.95 -11.08
CA ASN A 16 26.01 18.04 -10.64
C ASN A 16 26.12 17.77 -9.15
N CYS A 17 26.92 16.79 -8.77
CA CYS A 17 27.21 16.52 -7.37
C CYS A 17 28.01 17.67 -6.76
N LYS A 18 27.48 18.31 -5.71
CA LYS A 18 28.16 19.41 -5.01
C LYS A 18 29.42 18.97 -4.25
N VAL A 19 29.57 17.66 -3.99
CA VAL A 19 30.67 17.09 -3.19
C VAL A 19 31.84 16.65 -4.06
N CYS A 20 31.59 15.82 -5.09
CA CYS A 20 32.66 15.32 -5.97
C CYS A 20 32.73 16.03 -7.32
N HIS A 21 31.81 16.97 -7.59
CA HIS A 21 31.69 17.72 -8.84
C HIS A 21 31.43 16.88 -10.10
N ASN A 22 31.14 15.58 -9.95
CA ASN A 22 30.75 14.74 -11.08
C ASN A 22 29.31 15.02 -11.53
N THR A 23 29.12 15.01 -12.84
CA THR A 23 27.83 15.16 -13.50
C THR A 23 27.16 13.79 -13.68
N THR A 24 25.91 13.65 -13.24
CA THR A 24 25.06 12.47 -13.42
C THR A 24 23.91 12.78 -14.36
N CYS A 25 23.48 11.79 -15.14
CA CYS A 25 22.21 11.86 -15.88
C CYS A 25 21.14 11.02 -15.20
N PRO A 26 19.86 11.10 -15.59
CA PRO A 26 18.78 10.37 -14.94
C PRO A 26 18.96 8.84 -15.04
N ASP A 27 19.64 8.35 -16.07
CA ASP A 27 19.95 6.92 -16.24
C ASP A 27 21.08 6.42 -15.32
N CYS A 28 21.92 7.33 -14.81
CA CYS A 28 23.04 7.01 -13.91
C CYS A 28 22.80 7.44 -12.48
N GLU A 29 21.72 8.16 -12.20
CA GLU A 29 21.33 8.49 -10.84
C GLU A 29 20.92 7.22 -10.09
N LEU A 30 21.44 7.10 -8.87
CA LEU A 30 20.95 6.10 -7.93
C LEU A 30 19.81 6.71 -7.14
N PHE A 31 18.79 5.92 -6.81
CA PHE A 31 17.67 6.38 -6.00
C PHE A 31 17.69 5.67 -4.66
N GLN A 32 17.64 6.44 -3.58
CA GLN A 32 17.41 5.90 -2.24
C GLN A 32 16.01 6.27 -1.78
N PRO A 33 15.25 5.31 -1.22
CA PRO A 33 13.97 5.62 -0.61
C PRO A 33 14.20 6.51 0.62
N LEU A 34 13.53 7.66 0.68
CA LEU A 34 13.67 8.64 1.75
C LEU A 34 12.56 8.48 2.80
N GLN A 35 11.31 8.51 2.33
CA GLN A 35 10.14 8.38 3.18
C GLN A 35 8.96 7.79 2.42
N ARG A 36 7.93 7.35 3.14
CA ARG A 36 6.66 6.91 2.58
C ARG A 36 5.57 7.91 2.96
N GLU A 37 4.69 8.26 2.03
CA GLU A 37 3.60 9.21 2.27
C GLU A 37 2.26 8.64 1.83
N CYS A 38 1.20 8.90 2.59
CA CYS A 38 -0.16 8.61 2.16
C CYS A 38 -0.66 9.69 1.19
N PRO A 39 -1.02 9.38 -0.06
CA PRO A 39 -1.47 10.39 -1.02
C PRO A 39 -2.82 11.03 -0.66
N GLN A 40 -3.58 10.46 0.29
CA GLN A 40 -4.89 10.97 0.69
C GLN A 40 -4.82 11.93 1.88
N CYS A 41 -4.01 11.61 2.89
CA CYS A 41 -3.93 12.39 4.14
C CYS A 41 -2.55 12.99 4.41
N GLN A 42 -1.61 12.82 3.47
CA GLN A 42 -0.25 13.38 3.52
C GLN A 42 0.55 12.97 4.77
N THR A 43 0.17 11.85 5.40
CA THR A 43 0.90 11.33 6.54
C THR A 43 2.18 10.67 6.09
N ILE A 44 3.29 11.16 6.63
CA ILE A 44 4.63 10.68 6.35
C ILE A 44 5.01 9.59 7.36
N THR A 45 5.59 8.50 6.86
CA THR A 45 6.18 7.42 7.64
C THR A 45 7.65 7.31 7.31
N MET A 46 8.51 7.47 8.32
CA MET A 46 9.97 7.38 8.17
C MET A 46 10.47 5.93 8.29
N HIS A 47 9.67 5.03 8.88
CA HIS A 47 9.99 3.61 8.99
C HIS A 47 9.60 2.86 7.72
N MET A 48 10.58 2.56 6.87
CA MET A 48 10.42 1.85 5.59
C MET A 48 10.06 0.37 5.75
N ASP A 49 10.40 -0.23 6.90
CA ASP A 49 10.48 -1.69 7.03
C ASP A 49 9.17 -2.36 7.43
N GLU A 50 8.21 -1.62 8.00
CA GLU A 50 7.03 -2.25 8.63
C GLU A 50 5.71 -1.94 7.92
N ASP A 51 5.51 -0.69 7.46
CA ASP A 51 4.20 -0.25 6.97
C ASP A 51 4.24 0.18 5.50
N THR A 52 3.52 -0.56 4.64
CA THR A 52 3.27 -0.19 3.24
C THR A 52 1.90 0.47 3.04
N ARG A 53 1.11 0.58 4.11
CA ARG A 53 -0.28 1.02 4.09
C ARG A 53 -0.52 2.11 5.12
N CYS A 54 -1.43 3.03 4.82
CA CYS A 54 -1.79 4.12 5.71
C CYS A 54 -2.48 3.62 6.99
N LYS A 55 -2.16 4.26 8.12
CA LYS A 55 -2.78 4.02 9.44
C LYS A 55 -3.95 4.94 9.77
N ASN A 56 -4.11 6.04 9.02
CA ASN A 56 -5.09 7.10 9.28
C ASN A 56 -6.41 6.91 8.53
N ASP A 57 -6.97 5.68 8.57
CA ASP A 57 -8.31 5.40 8.03
C ASP A 57 -8.52 5.83 6.56
N CYS A 58 -7.45 5.84 5.76
CA CYS A 58 -7.48 6.12 4.33
C CYS A 58 -7.67 4.82 3.56
N PHE A 59 -8.64 4.75 2.67
CA PHE A 59 -8.97 3.54 1.91
C PHE A 59 -8.91 3.77 0.40
N GLN A 60 -8.56 2.72 -0.33
CA GLN A 60 -8.52 2.68 -1.78
C GLN A 60 -9.44 1.59 -2.33
N CYS A 61 -10.00 1.86 -3.49
CA CYS A 61 -10.88 0.94 -4.21
C CYS A 61 -10.07 -0.31 -4.59
N PRO A 62 -10.57 -1.51 -4.30
CA PRO A 62 -9.87 -2.73 -4.70
C PRO A 62 -9.84 -2.95 -6.21
N ASN A 63 -10.75 -2.32 -6.97
CA ASN A 63 -10.87 -2.51 -8.42
C ASN A 63 -10.00 -1.53 -9.23
N CYS A 64 -9.88 -0.26 -8.79
CA CYS A 64 -9.22 0.80 -9.56
C CYS A 64 -8.24 1.65 -8.74
N GLU A 65 -7.93 1.25 -7.50
CA GLU A 65 -6.99 1.89 -6.57
C GLU A 65 -7.27 3.36 -6.21
N THR A 66 -8.40 3.90 -6.66
CA THR A 66 -8.78 5.29 -6.36
C THR A 66 -9.27 5.42 -4.92
N ALA A 67 -9.08 6.60 -4.31
CA ALA A 67 -9.54 6.90 -2.96
C ALA A 67 -11.05 6.65 -2.78
N LEU A 68 -11.41 5.93 -1.71
CA LEU A 68 -12.79 5.65 -1.36
C LEU A 68 -13.37 6.76 -0.48
N THR A 69 -14.65 7.07 -0.72
CA THR A 69 -15.43 7.89 0.22
C THR A 69 -16.09 6.98 1.25
N VAL A 70 -15.94 7.33 2.52
CA VAL A 70 -16.46 6.58 3.67
C VAL A 70 -17.59 7.36 4.33
N LEU A 71 -18.78 6.73 4.44
CA LEU A 71 -19.95 7.31 5.09
C LEU A 71 -20.34 6.46 6.30
N LEU A 72 -20.57 7.12 7.44
CA LEU A 72 -20.99 6.48 8.68
C LEU A 72 -22.51 6.57 8.84
N ALA A 73 -23.19 5.43 8.72
CA ALA A 73 -24.61 5.31 9.03
C ALA A 73 -24.79 4.85 10.49
N LYS A 74 -25.36 5.70 11.34
CA LYS A 74 -25.71 5.36 12.73
C LYS A 74 -27.22 5.19 12.87
N SER A 75 -27.59 4.16 13.62
CA SER A 75 -28.92 3.93 14.17
C SER A 75 -28.81 3.83 15.69
N SER A 76 -29.94 3.86 16.41
CA SER A 76 -29.99 3.98 17.88
C SER A 76 -29.04 3.05 18.65
N ARG A 77 -28.75 1.84 18.16
CA ARG A 77 -27.79 0.90 18.77
C ARG A 77 -26.76 0.31 17.82
N LYS A 78 -26.84 0.61 16.52
CA LYS A 78 -25.95 0.02 15.50
C LYS A 78 -25.29 1.07 14.63
N LYS A 79 -24.01 0.89 14.32
CA LYS A 79 -23.28 1.65 13.29
C LYS A 79 -22.87 0.75 12.12
N ARG A 80 -22.79 1.33 10.93
CA ARG A 80 -22.30 0.73 9.69
C ARG A 80 -21.48 1.76 8.92
N TYR A 81 -20.50 1.31 8.18
CA TYR A 81 -19.73 2.14 7.26
C TYR A 81 -20.05 1.74 5.82
N LYS A 82 -20.30 2.73 4.97
CA LYS A 82 -20.45 2.55 3.52
C LYS A 82 -19.23 3.13 2.82
N PHE A 83 -18.55 2.30 2.06
CA PHE A 83 -17.44 2.65 1.19
C PHE A 83 -17.96 2.79 -0.24
N THR A 84 -17.58 3.87 -0.91
CA THR A 84 -18.00 4.13 -2.29
C THR A 84 -16.82 4.61 -3.11
N CYS A 85 -16.66 4.06 -4.31
CA CYS A 85 -15.72 4.57 -5.28
C CYS A 85 -16.40 5.62 -6.16
N LYS A 86 -15.67 6.69 -6.50
CA LYS A 86 -16.16 7.73 -7.43
C LYS A 86 -15.87 7.43 -8.90
N HIS A 87 -15.00 6.45 -9.18
CA HIS A 87 -14.46 6.17 -10.51
C HIS A 87 -14.96 4.84 -11.10
N CYS A 88 -15.60 4.00 -10.30
CA CYS A 88 -16.23 2.75 -10.75
C CYS A 88 -17.42 2.41 -9.84
N ASP A 89 -18.17 1.38 -10.20
CA ASP A 89 -19.38 0.96 -9.49
C ASP A 89 -19.10 0.15 -8.20
N TYR A 90 -17.89 0.25 -7.66
CA TYR A 90 -17.55 -0.41 -6.41
C TYR A 90 -18.24 0.29 -5.23
N ASP A 91 -19.07 -0.46 -4.51
CA ASP A 91 -19.58 -0.12 -3.21
C ASP A 91 -19.47 -1.29 -2.22
N TYR A 92 -19.27 -0.95 -0.95
CA TYR A 92 -19.20 -1.95 0.11
C TYR A 92 -19.81 -1.40 1.39
N VAL A 93 -20.61 -2.22 2.08
CA VAL A 93 -21.23 -1.85 3.35
C VAL A 93 -20.81 -2.85 4.41
N THR A 94 -20.24 -2.36 5.50
CA THR A 94 -19.84 -3.24 6.61
C THR A 94 -21.05 -3.89 7.26
N PRO A 95 -20.89 -5.09 7.86
CA PRO A 95 -21.88 -5.64 8.78
C PRO A 95 -22.28 -4.63 9.87
N SER A 96 -23.49 -4.80 10.43
CA SER A 96 -23.91 -3.96 11.57
C SER A 96 -23.05 -4.23 12.78
N MET A 97 -22.54 -3.17 13.38
CA MET A 97 -21.75 -3.24 14.61
C MET A 97 -22.42 -2.48 15.74
N SER A 98 -22.05 -2.77 16.98
CA SER A 98 -22.49 -1.96 18.13
C SER A 98 -21.99 -0.52 17.99
N VAL A 99 -22.82 0.46 18.37
CA VAL A 99 -22.39 1.86 18.49
C VAL A 99 -21.30 2.02 19.56
N THR A 100 -21.29 1.14 20.57
CA THR A 100 -20.27 1.12 21.63
C THR A 100 -18.95 0.46 21.20
N ASP A 101 -18.84 -0.02 19.96
CA ASP A 101 -17.59 -0.58 19.45
C ASP A 101 -16.58 0.55 19.23
N GLU A 102 -15.49 0.55 19.99
CA GLU A 102 -14.47 1.60 19.98
C GLU A 102 -13.39 1.39 18.91
N ARG A 103 -13.43 0.28 18.16
CA ARG A 103 -12.45 0.02 17.10
C ARG A 103 -12.50 1.11 16.03
N SER A 104 -11.31 1.50 15.55
CA SER A 104 -11.20 2.38 14.38
C SER A 104 -11.72 1.66 13.13
N ILE A 105 -12.11 2.43 12.11
CA ILE A 105 -12.60 1.82 10.87
C ILE A 105 -11.53 0.94 10.20
N SER A 106 -10.25 1.31 10.31
CA SER A 106 -9.18 0.45 9.81
C SER A 106 -9.08 -0.87 10.57
N GLN A 107 -9.20 -0.87 11.90
CA GLN A 107 -9.22 -2.12 12.68
C GLN A 107 -10.40 -3.02 12.32
N ILE A 108 -11.54 -2.41 11.98
CA ILE A 108 -12.74 -3.13 11.54
C ILE A 108 -12.49 -3.79 10.18
N VAL A 109 -11.93 -3.05 9.23
CA VAL A 109 -11.64 -3.57 7.88
C VAL A 109 -10.56 -4.65 7.93
N ASP A 110 -9.54 -4.50 8.76
CA ASP A 110 -8.51 -5.54 8.94
C ASP A 110 -9.13 -6.82 9.50
N HIS A 111 -9.97 -6.72 10.52
CA HIS A 111 -10.68 -7.87 11.07
C HIS A 111 -11.60 -8.53 10.04
N LEU A 112 -12.26 -7.75 9.18
CA LEU A 112 -13.07 -8.29 8.08
C LEU A 112 -12.20 -9.00 7.05
N ASN A 113 -11.02 -8.47 6.72
CA ASN A 113 -10.06 -9.15 5.84
C ASN A 113 -9.59 -10.46 6.47
N GLU A 114 -9.31 -10.48 7.76
CA GLU A 114 -8.87 -11.70 8.44
C GLU A 114 -9.94 -12.80 8.49
N THR A 115 -11.23 -12.42 8.48
CA THR A 115 -12.35 -13.34 8.68
C THR A 115 -13.08 -13.72 7.40
N LEU A 116 -13.12 -12.84 6.40
CA LEU A 116 -13.93 -13.02 5.18
C LEU A 116 -13.09 -13.17 3.91
N ASN A 117 -11.81 -12.75 3.92
CA ASN A 117 -10.99 -12.88 2.74
C ASN A 117 -10.51 -14.33 2.58
N VAL A 118 -11.09 -15.04 1.61
CA VAL A 118 -10.79 -16.44 1.33
C VAL A 118 -9.31 -16.63 0.97
N GLU A 119 -8.70 -15.71 0.22
CA GLU A 119 -7.27 -15.79 -0.12
C GLU A 119 -6.40 -15.66 1.13
N TYR A 120 -6.75 -14.75 2.04
CA TYR A 120 -6.05 -14.58 3.31
C TYR A 120 -6.13 -15.85 4.17
N LEU A 121 -7.33 -16.43 4.30
CA LEU A 121 -7.55 -17.66 5.06
C LEU A 121 -6.74 -18.84 4.47
N ARG A 122 -6.74 -18.98 3.13
CA ARG A 122 -5.95 -20.01 2.44
C ARG A 122 -4.45 -19.81 2.65
N PHE A 123 -3.97 -18.57 2.60
CA PHE A 123 -2.56 -18.28 2.86
C PHE A 123 -2.18 -18.61 4.31
N GLN A 124 -3.02 -18.29 5.29
CA GLN A 124 -2.78 -18.62 6.70
C GLN A 124 -2.74 -20.13 6.94
N GLU A 125 -3.65 -20.88 6.32
CA GLU A 125 -3.67 -22.35 6.40
C GLU A 125 -2.43 -22.98 5.77
N LEU A 126 -2.02 -22.49 4.58
CA LEU A 126 -0.79 -22.92 3.94
C LEU A 126 0.44 -22.63 4.81
N LYS A 127 0.54 -21.42 5.36
CA LYS A 127 1.64 -21.02 6.24
C LYS A 127 1.73 -21.95 7.45
N LYS A 128 0.60 -22.21 8.11
CA LYS A 128 0.52 -23.13 9.26
C LYS A 128 0.94 -24.55 8.90
N ASN A 129 0.52 -25.06 7.74
CA ASN A 129 0.90 -26.40 7.28
C ASN A 129 2.41 -26.52 7.02
N ILE A 130 3.03 -25.49 6.41
CA ILE A 130 4.48 -25.44 6.18
C ILE A 130 5.24 -25.41 7.52
N GLU A 131 4.80 -24.58 8.47
CA GLU A 131 5.41 -24.46 9.80
C GLU A 131 5.34 -25.78 10.61
N LEU A 132 4.31 -26.58 10.37
CA LEU A 132 4.13 -27.91 10.99
C LEU A 132 4.86 -29.04 10.24
N GLY A 133 5.63 -28.73 9.20
CA GLY A 133 6.37 -29.72 8.42
C GLY A 133 5.50 -30.55 7.47
N GLY A 134 4.27 -30.12 7.20
CA GLY A 134 3.39 -30.74 6.22
C GLY A 134 3.86 -30.42 4.79
N GLY A 135 4.01 -31.46 3.95
CA GLY A 135 4.19 -31.30 2.51
C GLY A 135 2.96 -30.65 1.85
N ILE A 136 3.17 -30.07 0.65
CA ILE A 136 2.12 -29.39 -0.15
C ILE A 136 0.94 -30.34 -0.45
N ASP A 137 1.19 -31.65 -0.43
CA ASP A 137 0.22 -32.71 -0.71
C ASP A 137 -0.90 -32.86 0.35
N ASN A 138 -0.75 -32.23 1.52
CA ASN A 138 -1.75 -32.28 2.61
C ASN A 138 -2.61 -31.02 2.74
N VAL A 139 -2.52 -30.08 1.79
CA VAL A 139 -3.31 -28.84 1.84
C VAL A 139 -4.76 -29.15 1.46
N VAL A 140 -5.65 -29.08 2.44
CA VAL A 140 -7.10 -29.11 2.20
C VAL A 140 -7.46 -27.84 1.43
N VAL A 141 -7.80 -28.00 0.15
CA VAL A 141 -8.29 -26.89 -0.67
C VAL A 141 -9.70 -26.55 -0.21
N LEU A 142 -9.84 -25.46 0.54
CA LEU A 142 -11.16 -24.92 0.89
C LEU A 142 -11.96 -24.66 -0.40
N PRO A 143 -13.22 -25.15 -0.49
CA PRO A 143 -14.04 -24.96 -1.68
C PRO A 143 -14.34 -23.47 -1.91
N LEU A 144 -14.20 -23.02 -3.17
CA LEU A 144 -14.53 -21.68 -3.67
C LEU A 144 -16.05 -21.46 -3.79
N CYS A 145 -16.83 -21.88 -2.80
CA CYS A 145 -18.28 -21.74 -2.83
C CYS A 145 -18.71 -20.54 -2.00
N GLY A 146 -18.43 -19.35 -2.52
CA GLY A 146 -18.97 -18.08 -2.04
C GLY A 146 -18.64 -16.97 -3.04
N ASP A 147 -19.56 -16.04 -3.25
CA ASP A 147 -19.26 -14.81 -4.00
C ASP A 147 -18.08 -14.11 -3.30
N ASP A 148 -16.95 -13.96 -4.00
CA ASP A 148 -15.74 -13.36 -3.44
C ASP A 148 -16.07 -11.92 -2.96
N VAL A 149 -16.13 -11.75 -1.63
CA VAL A 149 -16.38 -10.43 -1.04
C VAL A 149 -15.12 -9.60 -1.21
N ILE A 150 -15.14 -8.68 -2.18
CA ILE A 150 -14.04 -7.76 -2.41
C ILE A 150 -14.08 -6.65 -1.36
N LEU A 151 -13.18 -6.73 -0.38
CA LEU A 151 -13.10 -5.79 0.73
C LEU A 151 -12.30 -4.52 0.37
N PRO A 152 -12.63 -3.36 1.00
CA PRO A 152 -11.85 -2.15 0.84
C PRO A 152 -10.43 -2.35 1.37
N ARG A 153 -9.45 -1.74 0.69
CA ARG A 153 -8.03 -1.86 1.07
C ARG A 153 -7.57 -0.56 1.73
N ARG A 154 -6.72 -0.64 2.74
CA ARG A 154 -6.00 0.54 3.24
C ARG A 154 -5.17 1.15 2.10
N THR A 155 -5.05 2.46 2.09
CA THR A 155 -4.33 3.20 1.03
C THR A 155 -2.86 2.83 1.06
N LYS A 156 -2.29 2.51 -0.11
CA LYS A 156 -0.86 2.24 -0.27
C LYS A 156 -0.08 3.53 -0.06
N LEU A 157 0.99 3.45 0.72
CA LEU A 157 1.92 4.56 0.85
C LEU A 157 2.79 4.65 -0.40
N VAL A 158 3.02 5.86 -0.87
CA VAL A 158 3.90 6.14 -2.00
C VAL A 158 5.30 6.39 -1.46
N CYS A 159 6.30 5.69 -2.00
CA CYS A 159 7.70 5.94 -1.66
C CYS A 159 8.16 7.22 -2.36
N GLN A 160 8.70 8.14 -1.58
CA GLN A 160 9.49 9.25 -2.07
C GLN A 160 10.97 8.83 -2.12
N PHE A 161 11.65 9.24 -3.19
CA PHE A 161 13.04 8.92 -3.44
C PHE A 161 13.86 10.20 -3.47
N GLN A 162 15.11 10.10 -3.06
CA GLN A 162 16.12 11.12 -3.28
C GLN A 162 17.18 10.58 -4.24
N SER A 163 17.67 11.46 -5.12
CA SER A 163 18.75 11.14 -6.04
C SER A 163 20.09 11.12 -5.31
N ILE A 164 20.93 10.16 -5.68
CA ILE A 164 22.25 9.93 -5.10
C ILE A 164 23.30 9.85 -6.19
N CYS A 165 24.42 10.51 -5.94
CA CYS A 165 25.59 10.44 -6.80
C CYS A 165 26.20 9.02 -6.77
N PRO A 166 26.34 8.33 -7.91
CA PRO A 166 26.89 6.98 -7.99
C PRO A 166 28.38 6.93 -7.65
N HIS A 167 29.08 8.07 -7.68
CA HIS A 167 30.52 8.13 -7.43
C HIS A 167 30.87 8.30 -5.94
N CYS A 168 30.07 9.05 -5.19
CA CYS A 168 30.39 9.38 -3.80
C CYS A 168 29.25 9.11 -2.83
N TYR A 169 28.10 8.59 -3.28
CA TYR A 169 26.94 8.25 -2.46
C TYR A 169 26.34 9.40 -1.63
N HIS A 170 26.58 10.64 -2.04
CA HIS A 170 25.96 11.82 -1.45
C HIS A 170 24.69 12.21 -2.23
N VAL A 171 23.72 12.80 -1.52
CA VAL A 171 22.48 13.33 -2.11
C VAL A 171 22.80 14.42 -3.14
N VAL A 172 22.09 14.38 -4.26
CA VAL A 172 22.19 15.37 -5.34
C VAL A 172 20.87 16.12 -5.43
N ASP A 173 20.93 17.44 -5.14
CA ASP A 173 19.84 18.42 -5.22
C ASP A 173 20.08 19.41 -6.37
#